data_AF-A0A453JY41-F1
#
_entry.id   AF-A0A453JY41-F1
#
_cell.length_a   1.000
_cell.length_b   1.000
_cell.length_c   1.000
_cell.angle_alpha   90.00
_cell.angle_beta   90.00
_cell.angle_gamma   90.00
#
_symmetry.space_group_name_H-M   'P 1'
#
loop_
_entity.id
_entity.type
_entity.pdbx_description
1 polymer ?
#
loop_
_entity_poly.entity_id
_entity_poly.type
_entity_poly.pdbx_seq_one_letter_code
_entity_poly.pdbx_strand_id
1 'polypeptide(L)'
;MYINSRLRFDDRLDAYNDALSMLCQMPADTDNELKDRSAFILDIFLQMIYFLCMSGNVDKAISRIYGILPAATADCSGEKLLSDAISCLTVSDRCIFWISCLYISIYRKLPEEICDQLEFPKDIPRMLVWHPIELRVDNRRQVTELLKHVADKMSLDINETVKNGDPSYLKLSQFLAVNHISCLAALEGLQSSVDMLMKYMKEYPMCPNILLFAARICQKYGTCPGLKGFDELLMDWPKEVQGVQCLWNQYAEHALADNIELAEKILARWFEEYGKNGNLHSSAAVCMAEVGNEVSEQPQEVCSGPSASEDQVYWLLNLSLYRMLENNLQEAQVAVNKALKLARGESYEHCLREHAAINMLERPSCTDTQARATLNLMSGYLADLRNLPVKELLSRRFIQNVKKHKLRQLIDDTIGPASADSSVINSTLEVCYGQSLLPEKIGGVKYLVDFVESVMEVLPANYRLALAVGTFVVKHYTGSDPTSMSTRFWASSVLINAIFRAVPVAPESVWIEGANLLEKLQAAETVKRFHQQATSVYPFSFKLWHAYLTACKASGSNTDSITEAARQRGIELNVMPP
;
A
#
# COMPACT_ATOMS: atom_id res chain seq x y z
N MET A 1 23.17 -5.48 5.56
CA MET A 1 24.11 -6.46 6.19
C MET A 1 24.78 -5.91 7.45
N TYR A 2 25.50 -4.78 7.38
CA TYR A 2 26.17 -4.15 8.53
C TYR A 2 25.26 -4.05 9.77
N ILE A 3 24.10 -3.40 9.62
CA ILE A 3 23.09 -3.24 10.67
C ILE A 3 22.58 -4.60 11.19
N ASN A 4 22.19 -5.50 10.29
CA ASN A 4 21.59 -6.80 10.65
C ASN A 4 22.56 -7.76 11.35
N SER A 5 23.88 -7.53 11.26
CA SER A 5 24.90 -8.32 11.97
C SER A 5 24.99 -8.00 13.47
N ARG A 6 24.36 -6.92 13.93
CA ARG A 6 24.42 -6.47 15.32
C ARG A 6 23.47 -7.30 16.19
N LEU A 7 24.03 -7.85 17.27
CA LEU A 7 23.30 -8.74 18.17
C LEU A 7 22.63 -8.01 19.33
N ARG A 8 23.15 -6.83 19.73
CA ARG A 8 22.60 -6.04 20.83
C ARG A 8 21.85 -4.81 20.32
N PHE A 9 20.90 -4.34 21.13
CA PHE A 9 20.02 -3.22 20.79
C PHE A 9 20.81 -1.94 20.49
N ASP A 10 21.69 -1.52 21.41
CA ASP A 10 22.47 -0.29 21.26
C ASP A 10 23.41 -0.37 20.06
N ASP A 11 24.14 -1.48 19.89
CA ASP A 11 25.03 -1.69 18.75
C ASP A 11 24.28 -1.59 17.41
N ARG A 12 23.01 -2.05 17.35
CA ARG A 12 22.18 -1.96 16.14
C ARG A 12 21.72 -0.54 15.90
N LEU A 13 21.34 0.18 16.95
CA LEU A 13 20.97 1.60 16.86
C LEU A 13 22.17 2.47 16.44
N ASP A 14 23.36 2.20 16.95
CA ASP A 14 24.60 2.85 16.54
C ASP A 14 24.91 2.53 15.08
N ALA A 15 24.74 1.28 14.66
CA ALA A 15 24.92 0.91 13.26
C ALA A 15 23.95 1.62 12.30
N TYR A 16 22.71 1.92 12.72
CA TYR A 16 21.81 2.78 11.96
C TYR A 16 22.35 4.22 11.85
N ASN A 17 22.80 4.80 12.96
CA ASN A 17 23.36 6.15 12.96
C ASN A 17 24.63 6.23 12.08
N ASP A 18 25.53 5.27 12.18
CA ASP A 18 26.74 5.18 11.37
C ASP A 18 26.40 5.09 9.87
N ALA A 19 25.43 4.24 9.52
CA ALA A 19 25.00 4.06 8.14
C ALA A 19 24.39 5.34 7.57
N LEU A 20 23.52 6.01 8.33
CA LEU A 20 22.95 7.30 7.94
C LEU A 20 24.05 8.36 7.78
N SER A 21 24.96 8.46 8.75
CA SER A 21 26.07 9.42 8.71
C SER A 21 26.94 9.22 7.47
N MET A 22 27.31 7.97 7.17
CA MET A 22 28.08 7.63 5.98
C MET A 22 27.33 8.00 4.70
N LEU A 23 26.06 7.63 4.57
CA LEU A 23 25.25 7.92 3.39
C LEU A 23 25.11 9.44 3.16
N CYS A 24 24.95 10.24 4.22
CA CYS A 24 24.89 11.70 4.11
C CYS A 24 26.21 12.32 3.63
N GLN A 25 27.35 11.69 3.95
CA GLN A 25 28.68 12.17 3.55
C GLN A 25 29.12 11.68 2.17
N MET A 26 28.45 10.66 1.61
CA MET A 26 28.80 10.14 0.29
C MET A 26 28.53 11.19 -0.79
N PRO A 27 29.51 11.49 -1.66
CA PRO A 27 29.27 12.33 -2.83
C PRO A 27 28.27 11.65 -3.76
N ALA A 28 27.47 12.45 -4.44
CA ALA A 28 26.56 12.02 -5.49
C ALA A 28 26.78 12.99 -6.65
N ASP A 29 27.37 12.48 -7.73
CA ASP A 29 27.84 13.29 -8.86
C ASP A 29 26.76 13.37 -9.95
N THR A 30 25.76 12.50 -9.89
CA THR A 30 24.65 12.44 -10.85
C THR A 30 23.28 12.51 -10.16
N ASP A 31 22.26 12.97 -10.89
CA ASP A 31 20.88 13.01 -10.41
C ASP A 31 20.32 11.63 -10.01
N ASN A 32 20.77 10.57 -10.69
CA ASN A 32 20.36 9.20 -10.35
C ASN A 32 21.00 8.75 -9.03
N GLU A 33 22.28 9.06 -8.82
CA GLU A 33 22.94 8.79 -7.54
C GLU A 33 22.31 9.59 -6.39
N LEU A 34 21.86 10.82 -6.64
CA LEU A 34 21.11 11.62 -5.67
C LEU A 34 19.80 10.96 -5.29
N LYS A 35 19.02 10.48 -6.27
CA LYS A 35 17.76 9.75 -6.04
C LYS A 35 18.00 8.45 -5.28
N ASP A 36 19.01 7.68 -5.66
CA ASP A 36 19.37 6.44 -4.98
C ASP A 36 19.79 6.69 -3.53
N ARG A 37 20.68 7.66 -3.32
CA ARG A 37 21.13 8.06 -1.97
C ARG A 37 19.96 8.49 -1.11
N SER A 38 19.05 9.29 -1.65
CA SER A 38 17.83 9.71 -0.95
C SER A 38 16.96 8.54 -0.55
N ALA A 39 16.70 7.60 -1.48
CA ALA A 39 15.90 6.40 -1.20
C ALA A 39 16.56 5.52 -0.12
N PHE A 40 17.89 5.36 -0.14
CA PHE A 40 18.62 4.63 0.90
C PHE A 40 18.52 5.31 2.26
N ILE A 41 18.72 6.63 2.34
CA ILE A 41 18.64 7.39 3.60
C ILE A 41 17.24 7.28 4.19
N LEU A 42 16.20 7.48 3.38
CA LEU A 42 14.81 7.37 3.82
C LEU A 42 14.51 5.96 4.34
N ASP A 43 14.86 4.92 3.58
CA ASP A 43 14.61 3.54 3.98
C ASP A 43 15.32 3.16 5.29
N ILE A 44 16.61 3.49 5.42
CA ILE A 44 17.39 3.21 6.64
C ILE A 44 16.82 3.98 7.84
N PHE A 45 16.39 5.23 7.65
CA PHE A 45 15.74 5.99 8.71
C PHE A 45 14.41 5.34 9.14
N LEU A 46 13.54 4.99 8.19
CA LEU A 46 12.25 4.36 8.49
C LEU A 46 12.44 2.98 9.15
N GLN A 47 13.42 2.20 8.72
CA GLN A 47 13.80 0.94 9.38
C GLN A 47 14.28 1.17 10.82
N MET A 48 15.08 2.20 11.07
CA MET A 48 15.53 2.56 12.42
C MET A 48 14.34 2.93 13.32
N ILE A 49 13.41 3.74 12.81
CA ILE A 49 12.21 4.11 13.57
C ILE A 49 11.31 2.88 13.80
N TYR A 50 11.10 2.07 12.78
CA TYR A 50 10.36 0.82 12.89
C TYR A 50 10.99 -0.11 13.94
N PHE A 51 12.31 -0.26 13.94
CA PHE A 51 13.07 -0.99 14.97
C PHE A 51 12.83 -0.45 16.39
N LEU A 52 12.89 0.87 16.58
CA LEU A 52 12.59 1.49 17.87
C LEU A 52 11.15 1.19 18.31
N CYS A 53 10.18 1.30 17.41
CA CYS A 53 8.78 1.01 17.71
C CYS A 53 8.55 -0.47 18.09
N MET A 54 9.08 -1.41 17.30
CA MET A 54 8.95 -2.86 17.56
C MET A 54 9.61 -3.29 18.87
N SER A 55 10.69 -2.62 19.26
CA SER A 55 11.41 -2.91 20.51
C SER A 55 10.73 -2.35 21.77
N GLY A 56 9.60 -1.65 21.64
CA GLY A 56 8.93 -0.97 22.75
C GLY A 56 9.53 0.40 23.10
N ASN A 57 10.55 0.87 22.38
CA ASN A 57 11.22 2.15 22.61
C ASN A 57 10.60 3.29 21.77
N VAL A 58 9.26 3.32 21.66
CA VAL A 58 8.56 4.32 20.83
C VAL A 58 8.83 5.75 21.30
N ASP A 59 8.96 5.99 22.61
CA ASP A 59 9.28 7.33 23.12
C ASP A 59 10.65 7.83 22.64
N LYS A 60 11.63 6.93 22.47
CA LYS A 60 12.94 7.26 21.89
C LYS A 60 12.84 7.57 20.39
N ALA A 61 11.92 6.93 19.67
CA ALA A 61 11.62 7.29 18.29
C ALA A 61 11.01 8.69 18.20
N ILE A 62 10.00 8.95 19.04
CA ILE A 62 9.29 10.23 19.10
C ILE A 62 10.24 11.35 19.55
N SER A 63 11.08 11.13 20.56
CA SER A 63 12.06 12.12 21.01
C SER A 63 13.06 12.48 19.90
N ARG A 64 13.49 11.51 19.10
CA ARG A 64 14.35 11.75 17.93
C ARG A 64 13.65 12.60 16.87
N ILE A 65 12.37 12.34 16.59
CA ILE A 65 11.57 13.14 15.66
C ILE A 65 11.45 14.58 16.14
N TYR A 66 11.17 14.79 17.43
CA TYR A 66 11.06 16.14 17.98
C TYR A 66 12.39 16.88 18.10
N GLY A 67 13.51 16.17 18.15
CA GLY A 67 14.85 16.76 18.05
C GLY A 67 15.12 17.49 16.73
N ILE A 68 14.25 17.35 15.72
CA ILE A 68 14.32 18.12 14.46
C ILE A 68 13.82 19.56 14.64
N LEU A 69 12.96 19.80 15.64
CA LEU A 69 12.34 21.11 15.81
C LEU A 69 13.38 22.15 16.28
N PRO A 70 13.37 23.38 15.73
CA PRO A 70 14.35 24.42 16.06
C PRO A 70 14.43 24.82 17.55
N ALA A 71 13.42 24.47 18.35
CA ALA A 71 13.34 24.76 19.78
C ALA A 71 13.93 23.65 20.66
N ALA A 72 14.41 22.55 20.08
CA ALA A 72 15.10 21.50 20.81
C ALA A 72 16.48 22.01 21.28
N THR A 73 16.82 21.75 22.55
CA THR A 73 18.13 22.11 23.12
C THR A 73 19.23 21.31 22.43
N ALA A 74 20.10 22.00 21.69
CA ALA A 74 21.14 21.48 20.80
C ALA A 74 22.32 20.75 21.49
N ASP A 75 22.05 19.89 22.47
CA ASP A 75 23.07 19.20 23.26
C ASP A 75 23.31 17.74 22.79
N CYS A 76 22.67 17.28 21.71
CA CYS A 76 22.77 15.89 21.24
C CYS A 76 23.34 15.77 19.81
N SER A 77 24.39 14.95 19.65
CA SER A 77 25.01 14.60 18.35
C SER A 77 24.03 13.97 17.33
N GLY A 78 22.91 13.42 17.80
CA GLY A 78 21.85 12.86 16.96
C GLY A 78 20.99 13.88 16.21
N GLU A 79 20.92 15.14 16.68
CA GLU A 79 20.11 16.20 16.04
C GLU A 79 20.76 16.70 14.74
N LYS A 80 22.09 16.84 14.75
CA LYS A 80 22.87 17.19 13.55
C LYS A 80 22.73 16.13 12.45
N LEU A 81 22.84 14.85 12.82
CA LEU A 81 22.71 13.73 11.90
C LEU A 81 21.35 13.72 11.19
N LEU A 82 20.29 14.06 11.91
CA LEU A 82 18.94 14.07 11.38
C LEU A 82 18.69 15.26 10.43
N SER A 83 19.24 16.44 10.74
CA SER A 83 19.26 17.58 9.82
C SER A 83 20.05 17.26 8.54
N ASP A 84 21.22 16.63 8.67
CA ASP A 84 22.05 16.23 7.54
C ASP A 84 21.29 15.22 6.66
N ALA A 85 20.62 14.23 7.27
CA ALA A 85 19.79 13.25 6.56
C ALA A 85 18.65 13.92 5.77
N ILE A 86 17.87 14.81 6.40
CA ILE A 86 16.76 15.51 5.73
C ILE A 86 17.27 16.35 4.55
N SER A 87 18.42 17.02 4.70
CA SER A 87 19.01 17.82 3.62
C SER A 87 19.39 16.98 2.39
N CYS A 88 19.75 15.71 2.60
CA CYS A 88 20.13 14.79 1.53
C CYS A 88 18.93 14.15 0.80
N LEU A 89 17.70 14.30 1.33
CA LEU A 89 16.50 13.75 0.73
C LEU A 89 15.99 14.59 -0.45
N THR A 90 15.47 13.91 -1.47
CA THR A 90 14.64 14.52 -2.52
C THR A 90 13.33 15.04 -1.91
N VAL A 91 12.66 15.98 -2.58
CA VAL A 91 11.36 16.50 -2.12
C VAL A 91 10.33 15.39 -1.95
N SER A 92 10.30 14.41 -2.85
CA SER A 92 9.41 13.25 -2.73
C SER A 92 9.65 12.47 -1.43
N ASP A 93 10.91 12.14 -1.16
CA ASP A 93 11.28 11.38 0.02
C ASP A 93 11.11 12.18 1.32
N ARG A 94 11.29 13.52 1.27
CA ARG A 94 10.97 14.41 2.40
C ARG A 94 9.49 14.38 2.74
N CYS A 95 8.60 14.34 1.75
CA CYS A 95 7.17 14.23 2.00
C CYS A 95 6.84 12.94 2.76
N ILE A 96 7.39 11.81 2.33
CA ILE A 96 7.19 10.50 2.97
C ILE A 96 7.79 10.49 4.39
N PHE A 97 9.00 11.06 4.55
CA PHE A 97 9.65 11.23 5.83
C PHE A 97 8.75 12.00 6.83
N TRP A 98 8.29 13.19 6.44
CA TRP A 98 7.52 14.05 7.34
C TRP A 98 6.17 13.48 7.72
N ILE A 99 5.47 12.90 6.75
CA ILE A 99 4.20 12.23 7.03
C ILE A 99 4.38 11.03 7.94
N SER A 100 5.44 10.24 7.73
CA SER A 100 5.77 9.12 8.63
C SER A 100 6.06 9.62 10.04
N CYS A 101 6.84 10.69 10.19
CA CYS A 101 7.12 11.33 11.48
C CYS A 101 5.84 11.79 12.19
N LEU A 102 4.92 12.45 11.47
CA LEU A 102 3.62 12.84 12.02
C LEU A 102 2.80 11.63 12.47
N TYR A 103 2.71 10.61 11.62
CA TYR A 103 1.93 9.40 11.90
C TYR A 103 2.47 8.66 13.14
N ILE A 104 3.79 8.56 13.29
CA ILE A 104 4.43 7.92 14.45
C ILE A 104 4.19 8.72 15.73
N SER A 105 4.29 10.05 15.67
CA SER A 105 4.02 10.91 16.83
C SER A 105 2.56 10.82 17.32
N ILE A 106 1.64 10.45 16.44
CA ILE A 106 0.21 10.32 16.74
C ILE A 106 -0.15 8.89 17.15
N TYR A 107 0.12 7.91 16.30
CA TYR A 107 -0.32 6.53 16.46
C TYR A 107 0.72 5.61 17.11
N ARG A 108 1.92 6.13 17.40
CA ARG A 108 3.00 5.37 18.06
C ARG A 108 3.43 4.11 17.28
N LYS A 109 3.15 4.09 15.97
CA LYS A 109 3.55 3.07 15.00
C LYS A 109 3.80 3.71 13.64
N LEU A 110 4.54 3.03 12.76
CA LEU A 110 4.69 3.43 11.37
C LEU A 110 3.42 3.02 10.58
N PRO A 111 3.00 3.77 9.53
CA PRO A 111 1.91 3.31 8.65
C PRO A 111 2.20 1.94 8.06
N GLU A 112 1.16 1.11 7.94
CA GLU A 112 1.29 -0.25 7.41
C GLU A 112 1.71 -0.24 5.94
N GLU A 113 1.20 0.73 5.17
CA GLU A 113 1.53 0.94 3.76
C GLU A 113 3.01 1.29 3.55
N ILE A 114 3.66 1.89 4.55
CA ILE A 114 5.10 2.18 4.53
C ILE A 114 5.91 0.99 5.03
N CYS A 115 5.39 0.24 6.03
CA CYS A 115 6.02 -0.98 6.51
C CYS A 115 6.12 -2.04 5.40
N ASP A 116 5.08 -2.18 4.59
CA ASP A 116 5.01 -3.12 3.46
C ASP A 116 6.05 -2.80 2.36
N GLN A 117 6.57 -1.57 2.34
CA GLN A 117 7.55 -1.11 1.36
C GLN A 117 8.98 -1.06 1.90
N LEU A 118 9.25 -1.47 3.14
CA LEU A 118 10.61 -1.48 3.68
C LEU A 118 11.56 -2.30 2.77
N GLU A 119 12.79 -1.82 2.63
CA GLU A 119 13.81 -2.32 1.69
C GLU A 119 13.55 -2.01 0.19
N PHE A 120 12.42 -1.41 -0.17
CA PHE A 120 12.14 -0.92 -1.52
C PHE A 120 12.23 0.61 -1.62
N PRO A 121 12.41 1.18 -2.83
CA PRO A 121 12.10 2.58 -3.08
C PRO A 121 10.68 2.89 -2.59
N LYS A 122 10.51 4.01 -1.89
CA LYS A 122 9.22 4.36 -1.30
C LYS A 122 8.38 5.08 -2.33
N ASP A 123 7.22 4.51 -2.62
CA ASP A 123 6.20 5.17 -3.40
C ASP A 123 5.26 5.93 -2.46
N ILE A 124 4.83 7.10 -2.90
CA ILE A 124 3.85 7.91 -2.18
C ILE A 124 2.55 7.10 -2.12
N PRO A 125 2.05 6.74 -0.92
CA PRO A 125 0.77 6.04 -0.81
C PRO A 125 -0.34 6.88 -1.43
N ARG A 126 -1.27 6.26 -2.16
CA ARG A 126 -2.40 6.99 -2.77
C ARG A 126 -3.25 7.72 -1.71
N MET A 127 -3.45 7.07 -0.56
CA MET A 127 -4.14 7.63 0.58
C MET A 127 -3.61 6.97 1.86
N LEU A 128 -3.34 7.76 2.89
CA LEU A 128 -3.09 7.26 4.24
C LEU A 128 -4.35 7.40 5.07
N VAL A 129 -4.65 6.38 5.87
CA VAL A 129 -5.83 6.40 6.72
C VAL A 129 -5.51 7.03 8.07
N TRP A 130 -6.06 8.23 8.28
CA TRP A 130 -5.97 8.97 9.54
C TRP A 130 -7.24 8.71 10.38
N HIS A 131 -7.12 7.86 11.38
CA HIS A 131 -8.20 7.55 12.31
C HIS A 131 -8.29 8.62 13.41
N PRO A 132 -9.49 9.11 13.79
CA PRO A 132 -9.64 10.02 14.91
C PRO A 132 -9.05 9.43 16.19
N ILE A 133 -8.33 10.25 16.97
CA ILE A 133 -7.64 9.79 18.18
C ILE A 133 -7.63 10.87 19.27
N GLU A 134 -7.87 10.44 20.51
CA GLU A 134 -7.77 11.32 21.67
C GLU A 134 -6.36 11.27 22.26
N LEU A 135 -5.55 12.28 21.95
CA LEU A 135 -4.24 12.47 22.58
C LEU A 135 -4.34 13.27 23.88
N ARG A 136 -3.43 12.99 24.82
CA ARG A 136 -3.17 13.85 25.99
C ARG A 136 -2.81 15.26 25.54
N VAL A 137 -3.17 16.27 26.34
CA VAL A 137 -3.03 17.70 25.99
C VAL A 137 -1.61 18.07 25.61
N ASP A 138 -0.61 17.61 26.37
CA ASP A 138 0.80 17.93 26.10
C ASP A 138 1.29 17.33 24.78
N ASN A 139 0.97 16.05 24.54
CA ASN A 139 1.29 15.37 23.28
C ASN A 139 0.61 16.06 22.09
N ARG A 140 -0.65 16.46 22.26
CA ARG A 140 -1.41 17.16 21.22
C ARG A 140 -0.72 18.46 20.82
N ARG A 141 -0.28 19.27 21.79
CA ARG A 141 0.44 20.52 21.51
C ARG A 141 1.73 20.26 20.71
N GLN A 142 2.53 19.27 21.13
CA GLN A 142 3.77 18.92 20.42
C GLN A 142 3.51 18.46 18.99
N VAL A 143 2.49 17.62 18.78
CA VAL A 143 2.07 17.18 17.44
C VAL A 143 1.61 18.38 16.59
N THR A 144 0.81 19.28 17.13
CA THR A 144 0.37 20.49 16.40
C THR A 144 1.53 21.40 16.03
N GLU A 145 2.54 21.56 16.90
CA GLU A 145 3.77 22.30 16.61
C GLU A 145 4.57 21.62 15.48
N LEU A 146 4.70 20.29 15.50
CA LEU A 146 5.33 19.52 14.43
C LEU A 146 4.57 19.65 13.11
N LEU A 147 3.23 19.55 13.14
CA LEU A 147 2.39 19.69 11.95
C LEU A 147 2.57 21.04 11.26
N LYS A 148 2.60 22.13 12.05
CA LYS A 148 2.86 23.49 11.54
C LYS A 148 4.26 23.59 10.92
N HIS A 149 5.27 23.12 11.64
CA HIS A 149 6.65 23.13 11.14
C HIS A 149 6.80 22.37 9.81
N VAL A 150 6.19 21.18 9.74
CA VAL A 150 6.15 20.33 8.55
C VAL A 150 5.46 21.03 7.39
N ALA A 151 4.27 21.61 7.62
CA ALA A 151 3.53 22.33 6.59
C ALA A 151 4.33 23.52 6.03
N ASP A 152 4.97 24.32 6.90
CA ASP A 152 5.77 25.47 6.50
C ASP A 152 7.02 25.04 5.70
N LYS A 153 7.73 24.01 6.18
CA LYS A 153 8.93 23.49 5.50
C LYS A 153 8.62 22.91 4.13
N MET A 154 7.58 22.08 4.03
CA MET A 154 7.22 21.48 2.75
C MET A 154 6.68 22.51 1.76
N SER A 155 5.95 23.54 2.23
CA SER A 155 5.52 24.63 1.37
C SER A 155 6.70 25.40 0.78
N LEU A 156 7.76 25.66 1.56
CA LEU A 156 8.99 26.28 1.07
C LEU A 156 9.69 25.41 0.02
N ASP A 157 9.94 24.13 0.34
CA ASP A 157 10.64 23.18 -0.55
C ASP A 157 9.92 23.02 -1.89
N ILE A 158 8.58 22.95 -1.87
CA ILE A 158 7.76 22.86 -3.07
C ILE A 158 7.80 24.16 -3.87
N ASN A 159 7.65 25.32 -3.21
CA ASN A 159 7.63 26.60 -3.91
C ASN A 159 8.96 26.89 -4.62
N GLU A 160 10.09 26.46 -4.07
CA GLU A 160 11.39 26.56 -4.73
C GLU A 160 11.51 25.62 -5.94
N THR A 161 10.95 24.42 -5.86
CA THR A 161 11.04 23.41 -6.93
C THR A 161 10.03 23.61 -8.05
N VAL A 162 8.80 24.06 -7.76
CA VAL A 162 7.78 24.40 -8.77
C VAL A 162 8.25 25.55 -9.66
N LYS A 163 9.03 26.50 -9.13
CA LYS A 163 9.70 27.55 -9.94
C LYS A 163 10.65 26.98 -11.00
N ASN A 164 11.10 25.74 -10.84
CA ASN A 164 11.96 25.04 -11.79
C ASN A 164 11.16 24.23 -12.85
N GLY A 165 9.82 24.27 -12.82
CA GLY A 165 8.96 23.86 -13.94
C GLY A 165 8.58 22.38 -14.03
N ASP A 166 8.78 21.58 -12.98
CA ASP A 166 8.45 20.14 -13.01
C ASP A 166 7.01 19.87 -12.51
N PRO A 167 6.14 19.25 -13.33
CA PRO A 167 4.74 18.98 -12.99
C PRO A 167 4.54 17.91 -11.89
N SER A 168 5.53 17.06 -11.61
CA SER A 168 5.44 16.03 -10.56
C SER A 168 5.26 16.62 -9.15
N TYR A 169 5.70 17.86 -8.94
CA TYR A 169 5.56 18.59 -7.68
C TYR A 169 4.12 19.00 -7.37
N LEU A 170 3.25 19.10 -8.38
CA LEU A 170 1.83 19.34 -8.14
C LEU A 170 1.18 18.14 -7.42
N LYS A 171 1.45 16.90 -7.87
CA LYS A 171 0.96 15.67 -7.24
C LYS A 171 1.43 15.56 -5.78
N LEU A 172 2.70 15.91 -5.54
CA LEU A 172 3.28 16.00 -4.19
C LEU A 172 2.56 17.04 -3.32
N SER A 173 2.35 18.25 -3.83
CA SER A 173 1.67 19.33 -3.12
C SER A 173 0.24 18.96 -2.72
N GLN A 174 -0.50 18.38 -3.67
CA GLN A 174 -1.86 17.90 -3.45
C GLN A 174 -1.90 16.79 -2.41
N PHE A 175 -0.97 15.82 -2.48
CA PHE A 175 -0.85 14.75 -1.49
C PHE A 175 -0.61 15.29 -0.08
N LEU A 176 0.28 16.27 0.07
CA LEU A 176 0.55 16.91 1.36
C LEU A 176 -0.64 17.69 1.89
N ALA A 177 -1.33 18.45 1.03
CA ALA A 177 -2.54 19.19 1.41
C ALA A 177 -3.61 18.23 1.97
N VAL A 178 -3.86 17.11 1.29
CA VAL A 178 -4.81 16.08 1.73
C VAL A 178 -4.41 15.48 3.08
N ASN A 179 -3.13 15.14 3.27
CA ASN A 179 -2.65 14.60 4.54
C ASN A 179 -2.68 15.63 5.67
N HIS A 180 -2.41 16.91 5.39
CA HIS A 180 -2.49 17.98 6.38
C HIS A 180 -3.93 18.15 6.87
N ILE A 181 -4.90 18.24 5.96
CA ILE A 181 -6.33 18.33 6.32
C ILE A 181 -6.74 17.08 7.11
N SER A 182 -6.37 15.89 6.65
CA SER A 182 -6.74 14.62 7.28
C SER A 182 -6.13 14.46 8.69
N CYS A 183 -4.86 14.84 8.86
CA CYS A 183 -4.17 14.82 10.15
C CYS A 183 -4.82 15.82 11.13
N LEU A 184 -5.11 17.04 10.67
CA LEU A 184 -5.80 18.04 11.49
C LEU A 184 -7.19 17.54 11.92
N ALA A 185 -7.94 16.95 10.99
CA ALA A 185 -9.25 16.37 11.28
C ALA A 185 -9.18 15.20 12.28
N ALA A 186 -8.13 14.39 12.23
CA ALA A 186 -7.92 13.28 13.17
C ALA A 186 -7.55 13.77 14.59
N LEU A 187 -6.83 14.89 14.70
CA LEU A 187 -6.36 15.45 15.96
C LEU A 187 -7.38 16.35 16.67
N GLU A 188 -8.07 17.20 15.91
CA GLU A 188 -8.91 18.28 16.44
C GLU A 188 -10.39 18.14 16.01
N GLY A 189 -10.70 17.13 15.20
CA GLY A 189 -12.03 16.87 14.66
C GLY A 189 -12.25 17.46 13.27
N LEU A 190 -13.22 16.93 12.54
CA LEU A 190 -13.51 17.36 11.15
C LEU A 190 -13.78 18.87 11.02
N GLN A 191 -14.44 19.48 12.00
CA GLN A 191 -14.82 20.89 11.93
C GLN A 191 -13.61 21.85 11.99
N SER A 192 -12.54 21.51 12.71
CA SER A 192 -11.34 22.37 12.78
C SER A 192 -10.55 22.38 11.46
N SER A 193 -10.77 21.37 10.61
CA SER A 193 -10.10 21.26 9.31
C SER A 193 -10.71 22.11 8.21
N VAL A 194 -11.89 22.72 8.43
CA VAL A 194 -12.65 23.47 7.42
C VAL A 194 -11.87 24.66 6.87
N ASP A 195 -11.23 25.46 7.74
CA ASP A 195 -10.47 26.64 7.30
C ASP A 195 -9.29 26.25 6.40
N MET A 196 -8.58 25.17 6.78
CA MET A 196 -7.46 24.64 6.01
C MET A 196 -7.94 24.02 4.69
N LEU A 197 -9.07 23.31 4.71
CA LEU A 197 -9.71 22.78 3.51
C LEU A 197 -10.07 23.92 2.54
N MET A 198 -10.72 24.99 3.01
CA MET A 198 -11.09 26.13 2.17
C MET A 198 -9.88 26.86 1.59
N LYS A 199 -8.76 26.92 2.32
CA LYS A 199 -7.48 27.41 1.79
C LYS A 199 -7.00 26.54 0.64
N TYR A 200 -6.89 25.23 0.84
CA TYR A 200 -6.37 24.31 -0.17
C TYR A 200 -7.30 24.10 -1.36
N MET A 201 -8.62 24.26 -1.21
CA MET A 201 -9.55 24.31 -2.33
C MET A 201 -9.29 25.49 -3.27
N LYS A 202 -8.81 26.62 -2.74
CA LYS A 202 -8.42 27.78 -3.56
C LYS A 202 -7.06 27.58 -4.24
N GLU A 203 -6.12 26.93 -3.55
CA GLU A 203 -4.77 26.66 -4.08
C GLU A 203 -4.74 25.51 -5.09
N TYR A 204 -5.57 24.48 -4.87
CA TYR A 204 -5.63 23.26 -5.68
C TYR A 204 -7.08 22.90 -6.03
N PRO A 205 -7.81 23.76 -6.76
CA PRO A 205 -9.23 23.54 -7.08
C PRO A 205 -9.47 22.24 -7.84
N MET A 206 -8.49 21.83 -8.66
CA MET A 206 -8.53 20.63 -9.51
C MET A 206 -8.10 19.34 -8.79
N CYS A 207 -7.87 19.36 -7.47
CA CYS A 207 -7.48 18.17 -6.71
C CYS A 207 -8.71 17.38 -6.25
N PRO A 208 -8.97 16.18 -6.79
CA PRO A 208 -10.20 15.48 -6.48
C PRO A 208 -10.26 14.96 -5.03
N ASN A 209 -9.12 14.57 -4.46
CA ASN A 209 -9.06 14.12 -3.06
C ASN A 209 -9.46 15.23 -2.07
N ILE A 210 -9.17 16.50 -2.39
CA ILE A 210 -9.61 17.65 -1.59
C ILE A 210 -11.12 17.83 -1.70
N LEU A 211 -11.68 17.69 -2.91
CA LEU A 211 -13.13 17.75 -3.12
C LEU A 211 -13.88 16.61 -2.42
N LEU A 212 -13.36 15.39 -2.48
CA LEU A 212 -13.91 14.24 -1.75
C LEU A 212 -13.91 14.50 -0.24
N PHE A 213 -12.85 15.13 0.29
CA PHE A 213 -12.81 15.53 1.70
C PHE A 213 -13.88 16.59 2.02
N ALA A 214 -14.06 17.58 1.14
CA ALA A 214 -15.10 18.60 1.27
C ALA A 214 -16.53 18.02 1.21
N ALA A 215 -16.76 17.04 0.34
CA ALA A 215 -18.02 16.31 0.24
C ALA A 215 -18.38 15.62 1.55
N ARG A 216 -17.41 14.92 2.17
CA ARG A 216 -17.59 14.26 3.47
C ARG A 216 -17.91 15.23 4.60
N ILE A 217 -17.27 16.41 4.65
CA ILE A 217 -17.58 17.44 5.65
C ILE A 217 -18.96 18.03 5.42
N CYS A 218 -19.32 18.33 4.17
CA CYS A 218 -20.63 18.86 3.82
C CYS A 218 -21.75 17.90 4.26
N GLN A 219 -21.61 16.60 4.02
CA GLN A 219 -22.61 15.61 4.43
C GLN A 219 -22.86 15.61 5.94
N LYS A 220 -21.81 15.80 6.75
CA LYS A 220 -21.91 15.76 8.21
C LYS A 220 -22.33 17.08 8.86
N TYR A 221 -21.92 18.21 8.29
CA TYR A 221 -22.03 19.52 8.95
C TYR A 221 -22.66 20.61 8.08
N GLY A 222 -22.87 20.38 6.79
CA GLY A 222 -23.46 21.35 5.84
C GLY A 222 -22.58 22.57 5.54
N THR A 223 -21.32 22.59 5.99
CA THR A 223 -20.44 23.76 6.02
C THR A 223 -19.53 23.92 4.79
N CYS A 224 -19.51 22.95 3.87
CA CYS A 224 -18.68 22.95 2.66
C CYS A 224 -19.55 22.82 1.39
N PRO A 225 -19.05 23.19 0.20
CA PRO A 225 -19.83 23.13 -1.05
C PRO A 225 -20.31 21.72 -1.43
N GLY A 226 -19.76 20.67 -0.84
CA GLY A 226 -20.24 19.30 -1.02
C GLY A 226 -20.00 18.79 -2.44
N LEU A 227 -20.95 18.02 -2.97
CA LEU A 227 -20.93 17.54 -4.36
C LEU A 227 -21.03 18.66 -5.40
N LYS A 228 -21.53 19.86 -5.04
CA LYS A 228 -21.54 21.01 -5.95
C LYS A 228 -20.13 21.43 -6.39
N GLY A 229 -19.12 21.11 -5.58
CA GLY A 229 -17.73 21.34 -5.94
C GLY A 229 -17.28 20.55 -7.16
N PHE A 230 -17.84 19.36 -7.42
CA PHE A 230 -17.58 18.61 -8.65
C PHE A 230 -18.23 19.28 -9.86
N ASP A 231 -19.48 19.76 -9.72
CA ASP A 231 -20.18 20.46 -10.80
C ASP A 231 -19.46 21.75 -11.21
N GLU A 232 -19.01 22.56 -10.23
CA GLU A 232 -18.21 23.76 -10.48
C GLU A 232 -16.88 23.42 -11.16
N LEU A 233 -16.21 22.36 -10.68
CA LEU A 233 -14.92 21.96 -11.24
C LEU A 233 -15.02 21.45 -12.68
N LEU A 234 -16.08 20.69 -12.98
CA LEU A 234 -16.34 20.18 -14.33
C LEU A 234 -16.66 21.31 -15.32
N MET A 235 -17.34 22.37 -14.86
CA MET A 235 -17.63 23.55 -15.68
C MET A 235 -16.37 24.36 -16.00
N ASP A 236 -15.46 24.48 -15.03
CA ASP A 236 -14.23 25.27 -15.15
C ASP A 236 -13.01 24.44 -15.60
N TRP A 237 -13.18 23.15 -15.91
CA TRP A 237 -12.09 22.27 -16.32
C TRP A 237 -11.51 22.73 -17.67
N PRO A 238 -10.19 22.98 -17.77
CA PRO A 238 -9.58 23.42 -19.02
C PRO A 238 -9.69 22.34 -20.10
N LYS A 239 -10.11 22.73 -21.33
CA LYS A 239 -10.33 21.79 -22.43
C LYS A 239 -9.06 21.07 -22.90
N GLU A 240 -7.91 21.69 -22.66
CA GLU A 240 -6.59 21.22 -23.06
C GLU A 240 -5.95 20.29 -22.01
N VAL A 241 -6.51 20.20 -20.80
CA VAL A 241 -5.94 19.45 -19.68
C VAL A 241 -6.61 18.08 -19.56
N GLN A 242 -5.79 17.03 -19.61
CA GLN A 242 -6.26 15.66 -19.39
C GLN A 242 -6.71 15.44 -17.94
N GLY A 243 -7.63 14.50 -17.71
CA GLY A 243 -8.11 14.09 -16.39
C GLY A 243 -9.58 14.36 -16.15
N VAL A 244 -10.28 15.02 -17.08
CA VAL A 244 -11.73 15.30 -16.97
C VAL A 244 -12.53 14.00 -16.86
N GLN A 245 -12.10 12.93 -17.54
CA GLN A 245 -12.80 11.65 -17.50
C GLN A 245 -12.57 10.94 -16.17
N CYS A 246 -11.37 11.06 -15.60
CA CYS A 246 -11.06 10.58 -14.24
C CYS A 246 -11.90 11.32 -13.19
N LEU A 247 -12.09 12.64 -13.35
CA LEU A 247 -12.93 13.42 -12.45
C LEU A 247 -14.40 12.99 -12.50
N TRP A 248 -14.95 12.75 -13.68
CA TRP A 248 -16.30 12.18 -13.84
C TRP A 248 -16.41 10.80 -13.19
N ASN A 249 -15.39 9.96 -13.34
CA ASN A 249 -15.36 8.63 -12.74
C ASN A 249 -15.42 8.70 -11.21
N GLN A 250 -14.62 9.57 -10.60
CA GLN A 250 -14.60 9.76 -9.15
C GLN A 250 -15.88 10.41 -8.63
N TYR A 251 -16.49 11.31 -9.40
CA TYR A 251 -17.80 11.88 -9.06
C TYR A 251 -18.87 10.78 -9.04
N ALA A 252 -18.89 9.92 -10.05
CA ALA A 252 -19.81 8.79 -10.13
C ALA A 252 -19.56 7.76 -9.01
N GLU A 253 -18.30 7.41 -8.73
CA GLU A 253 -17.93 6.50 -7.63
C GLU A 253 -18.41 7.04 -6.27
N HIS A 254 -18.22 8.34 -6.03
CA HIS A 254 -18.69 8.97 -4.79
C HIS A 254 -20.22 9.02 -4.70
N ALA A 255 -20.89 9.30 -5.80
CA ALA A 255 -22.36 9.28 -5.86
C ALA A 255 -22.91 7.88 -5.63
N LEU A 256 -22.28 6.83 -6.18
CA LEU A 256 -22.68 5.43 -5.97
C LEU A 256 -22.56 5.00 -4.50
N ALA A 257 -21.57 5.52 -3.78
CA ALA A 257 -21.39 5.24 -2.35
C ALA A 257 -22.53 5.83 -1.47
N ASP A 258 -23.24 6.85 -1.97
CA ASP A 258 -24.34 7.52 -1.24
C ASP A 258 -25.71 7.10 -1.77
N ASN A 259 -25.95 7.24 -3.08
CA ASN A 259 -27.23 6.98 -3.71
C ASN A 259 -27.09 6.59 -5.20
N ILE A 260 -27.57 5.39 -5.55
CA ILE A 260 -27.56 4.88 -6.93
C ILE A 260 -28.32 5.81 -7.90
N GLU A 261 -29.47 6.36 -7.50
CA GLU A 261 -30.25 7.27 -8.36
C GLU A 261 -29.50 8.57 -8.70
N LEU A 262 -28.62 9.01 -7.79
CA LEU A 262 -27.78 10.17 -8.03
C LEU A 262 -26.67 9.83 -9.03
N ALA A 263 -26.05 8.66 -8.90
CA ALA A 263 -25.06 8.19 -9.84
C ALA A 263 -25.64 8.00 -11.26
N GLU A 264 -26.86 7.49 -11.38
CA GLU A 264 -27.58 7.38 -12.66
C GLU A 264 -27.74 8.75 -13.33
N LYS A 265 -28.15 9.78 -12.58
CA LYS A 265 -28.29 11.15 -13.11
C LYS A 265 -26.96 11.74 -13.56
N ILE A 266 -25.91 11.54 -12.77
CA ILE A 266 -24.55 12.02 -13.07
C ILE A 266 -24.02 11.37 -14.34
N LEU A 267 -24.12 10.04 -14.44
CA LEU A 267 -23.62 9.31 -15.61
C LEU A 267 -24.49 9.52 -16.85
N ALA A 268 -25.80 9.73 -16.71
CA ALA A 268 -26.64 10.15 -17.83
C ALA A 268 -26.21 11.51 -18.38
N ARG A 269 -25.93 12.50 -17.51
CA ARG A 269 -25.39 13.79 -17.93
C ARG A 269 -24.04 13.64 -18.62
N TRP A 270 -23.12 12.87 -18.05
CA TRP A 270 -21.85 12.57 -18.68
C TRP A 270 -22.03 11.93 -20.06
N PHE A 271 -22.96 10.99 -20.21
CA PHE A 271 -23.22 10.30 -21.48
C PHE A 271 -23.79 11.25 -22.56
N GLU A 272 -24.66 12.20 -22.17
CA GLU A 272 -25.14 13.25 -23.06
C GLU A 272 -24.00 14.16 -23.56
N GLU A 273 -23.08 14.53 -22.66
CA GLU A 273 -21.98 15.45 -22.97
C GLU A 273 -20.83 14.78 -23.74
N TYR A 274 -20.46 13.54 -23.38
CA TYR A 274 -19.25 12.85 -23.86
C TYR A 274 -19.50 11.47 -24.47
N GLY A 275 -20.62 10.82 -24.18
CA GLY A 275 -20.91 9.44 -24.58
C GLY A 275 -21.51 9.32 -25.99
N LYS A 276 -22.42 10.22 -26.37
CA LYS A 276 -23.16 10.16 -27.65
C LYS A 276 -22.29 10.37 -28.90
N ASN A 277 -21.21 11.15 -28.78
CA ASN A 277 -20.45 11.59 -29.95
C ASN A 277 -19.26 10.69 -30.31
N GLY A 278 -18.95 9.63 -29.55
CA GLY A 278 -17.94 8.59 -29.87
C GLY A 278 -16.49 9.03 -30.14
N ASN A 279 -16.28 10.33 -30.38
CA ASN A 279 -15.03 10.99 -30.66
C ASN A 279 -14.69 11.78 -29.42
N LEU A 280 -13.63 11.38 -28.73
CA LEU A 280 -12.87 12.32 -27.92
C LEU A 280 -12.55 13.52 -28.83
N HIS A 281 -13.23 14.65 -28.62
CA HIS A 281 -12.71 15.95 -29.03
C HIS A 281 -11.54 16.31 -28.09
N SER A 282 -10.48 15.50 -28.12
CA SER A 282 -9.14 15.96 -27.79
C SER A 282 -8.49 16.28 -29.12
N SER A 283 -8.51 17.56 -29.47
CA SER A 283 -7.80 18.09 -30.63
C SER A 283 -6.29 17.90 -30.45
N ALA A 284 -5.75 16.81 -30.98
CA ALA A 284 -4.62 16.79 -31.94
C ALA A 284 -3.96 15.39 -31.97
N ALA A 285 -4.02 14.77 -33.15
CA ALA A 285 -3.16 13.68 -33.61
C ALA A 285 -3.45 12.24 -33.15
N VAL A 286 -4.61 11.68 -33.49
CA VAL A 286 -4.68 10.25 -33.90
C VAL A 286 -5.76 10.08 -34.97
N CYS A 287 -5.44 10.39 -36.23
CA CYS A 287 -6.14 9.82 -37.37
C CYS A 287 -5.29 8.69 -37.93
N MET A 288 -5.99 7.62 -38.34
CA MET A 288 -5.53 6.44 -39.10
C MET A 288 -5.16 5.22 -38.25
N ALA A 289 -6.15 4.37 -37.98
CA ALA A 289 -6.13 2.95 -38.37
C ALA A 289 -7.45 2.25 -37.99
N GLU A 290 -8.53 2.55 -38.69
CA GLU A 290 -9.57 1.55 -38.94
C GLU A 290 -9.44 1.13 -40.40
N VAL A 291 -8.89 -0.05 -40.67
CA VAL A 291 -9.31 -0.96 -41.76
C VAL A 291 -8.77 -2.36 -41.45
N GLY A 292 -9.63 -3.38 -41.43
CA GLY A 292 -9.26 -4.72 -41.86
C GLY A 292 -9.48 -5.86 -40.86
N ASN A 293 -10.64 -6.51 -40.97
CA ASN A 293 -10.77 -7.93 -40.69
C ASN A 293 -9.69 -8.70 -41.46
N GLU A 294 -8.90 -9.53 -40.79
CA GLU A 294 -8.57 -10.89 -41.25
C GLU A 294 -7.77 -11.66 -40.17
N VAL A 295 -8.09 -12.95 -40.08
CA VAL A 295 -7.54 -13.95 -39.16
C VAL A 295 -6.05 -14.18 -39.46
N SER A 296 -5.18 -14.09 -38.46
CA SER A 296 -3.90 -14.81 -38.47
C SER A 296 -3.33 -14.98 -37.06
N GLU A 297 -3.13 -16.24 -36.68
CA GLU A 297 -2.39 -16.66 -35.49
C GLU A 297 -0.88 -16.54 -35.74
N GLN A 298 -0.19 -15.65 -35.02
CA GLN A 298 1.21 -15.85 -34.56
C GLN A 298 1.63 -14.73 -33.58
N PRO A 299 2.50 -15.02 -32.59
CA PRO A 299 2.87 -14.07 -31.54
C PRO A 299 4.00 -13.16 -32.03
N GLN A 300 3.72 -11.86 -32.19
CA GLN A 300 4.72 -10.85 -32.51
C GLN A 300 5.00 -9.92 -31.34
N GLU A 301 6.29 -9.59 -31.26
CA GLU A 301 6.99 -8.82 -30.25
C GLU A 301 6.37 -7.46 -29.94
N VAL A 302 6.67 -7.03 -28.72
CA VAL A 302 6.40 -5.74 -28.10
C VAL A 302 6.81 -4.58 -29.03
N CYS A 303 5.87 -4.14 -29.88
CA CYS A 303 5.98 -2.90 -30.61
C CYS A 303 5.27 -1.78 -29.82
N SER A 304 6.07 -0.81 -29.41
CA SER A 304 5.71 0.44 -28.76
C SER A 304 4.72 1.26 -29.60
N GLY A 305 3.42 0.98 -29.48
CA GLY A 305 2.36 1.85 -29.97
C GLY A 305 2.21 3.13 -29.12
N PRO A 306 1.57 4.20 -29.65
CA PRO A 306 1.31 5.42 -28.91
C PRO A 306 0.50 5.07 -27.65
N SER A 307 0.98 5.50 -26.48
CA SER A 307 0.28 5.31 -25.22
C SER A 307 -1.10 5.94 -25.33
N ALA A 308 -2.17 5.16 -25.12
CA ALA A 308 -3.51 5.69 -24.96
C ALA A 308 -3.50 6.75 -23.83
N SER A 309 -4.21 7.86 -24.03
CA SER A 309 -4.35 8.86 -22.96
C SER A 309 -5.11 8.27 -21.79
N GLU A 310 -4.75 8.62 -20.55
CA GLU A 310 -5.48 8.16 -19.36
C GLU A 310 -6.97 8.51 -19.45
N ASP A 311 -7.31 9.65 -20.05
CA ASP A 311 -8.71 10.02 -20.31
C ASP A 311 -9.45 9.04 -21.20
N GLN A 312 -8.80 8.40 -22.18
CA GLN A 312 -9.44 7.39 -23.01
C GLN A 312 -9.78 6.14 -22.19
N VAL A 313 -8.90 5.76 -21.26
CA VAL A 313 -9.13 4.66 -20.33
C VAL A 313 -10.32 4.98 -19.41
N TYR A 314 -10.31 6.15 -18.78
CA TYR A 314 -11.40 6.57 -17.90
C TYR A 314 -12.72 6.82 -18.63
N TRP A 315 -12.70 7.27 -19.89
CA TRP A 315 -13.91 7.36 -20.71
C TRP A 315 -14.55 5.99 -20.92
N LEU A 316 -13.74 4.95 -21.20
CA LEU A 316 -14.22 3.58 -21.33
C LEU A 316 -14.74 3.02 -19.99
N LEU A 317 -14.13 3.39 -18.87
CA LEU A 317 -14.61 3.01 -17.54
C LEU A 317 -15.94 3.68 -17.19
N ASN A 318 -16.09 4.97 -17.49
CA ASN A 318 -17.36 5.69 -17.32
C ASN A 318 -18.45 5.10 -18.23
N LEU A 319 -18.11 4.75 -19.47
CA LEU A 319 -19.03 4.06 -20.38
C LEU A 319 -19.46 2.71 -19.80
N SER A 320 -18.51 1.94 -19.29
CA SER A 320 -18.78 0.66 -18.66
C SER A 320 -19.75 0.81 -17.50
N LEU A 321 -19.48 1.75 -16.59
CA LEU A 321 -20.32 2.02 -15.42
C LEU A 321 -21.73 2.48 -15.81
N TYR A 322 -21.83 3.39 -16.80
CA TYR A 322 -23.12 3.83 -17.33
C TYR A 322 -23.94 2.66 -17.90
N ARG A 323 -23.31 1.79 -18.71
CA ARG A 323 -23.98 0.62 -19.28
C ARG A 323 -24.39 -0.41 -18.23
N MET A 324 -23.62 -0.55 -17.14
CA MET A 324 -24.03 -1.36 -16.01
C MET A 324 -25.31 -0.85 -15.35
N LEU A 325 -25.44 0.46 -15.15
CA LEU A 325 -26.66 1.06 -14.59
C LEU A 325 -27.87 0.94 -15.52
N GLU A 326 -27.64 0.95 -16.85
CA GLU A 326 -28.68 0.61 -17.84
C GLU A 326 -29.00 -0.89 -17.91
N ASN A 327 -28.39 -1.73 -17.06
CA ASN A 327 -28.53 -3.19 -17.08
C ASN A 327 -28.09 -3.84 -18.41
N ASN A 328 -27.16 -3.19 -19.14
CA ASN A 328 -26.53 -3.70 -20.36
C ASN A 328 -25.11 -4.20 -20.05
N LEU A 329 -25.03 -5.33 -19.36
CA LEU A 329 -23.77 -5.94 -18.91
C LEU A 329 -22.84 -6.30 -20.08
N GLN A 330 -23.41 -6.67 -21.23
CA GLN A 330 -22.64 -7.08 -22.40
C GLN A 330 -21.84 -5.91 -22.99
N GLU A 331 -22.45 -4.73 -23.13
CA GLU A 331 -21.74 -3.53 -23.56
C GLU A 331 -20.76 -3.01 -22.50
N ALA A 332 -21.12 -3.12 -21.21
CA ALA A 332 -20.21 -2.79 -20.12
C ALA A 332 -18.93 -3.66 -20.18
N GLN A 333 -19.09 -4.96 -20.35
CA GLN A 333 -18.00 -5.91 -20.47
C GLN A 333 -17.10 -5.59 -21.68
N VAL A 334 -17.68 -5.19 -22.82
CA VAL A 334 -16.90 -4.77 -23.99
C VAL A 334 -16.10 -3.49 -23.70
N ALA A 335 -16.69 -2.51 -23.02
CA ALA A 335 -16.03 -1.25 -22.68
C ALA A 335 -14.86 -1.48 -21.70
N VAL A 336 -15.06 -2.24 -20.61
CA VAL A 336 -14.00 -2.53 -19.65
C VAL A 336 -12.89 -3.40 -20.25
N ASN A 337 -13.21 -4.34 -21.15
CA ASN A 337 -12.22 -5.13 -21.87
C ASN A 337 -11.30 -4.25 -22.74
N LYS A 338 -11.88 -3.23 -23.39
CA LYS A 338 -11.10 -2.24 -24.14
C LYS A 338 -10.26 -1.38 -23.20
N ALA A 339 -10.81 -0.95 -22.07
CA ALA A 339 -10.09 -0.15 -21.07
C ALA A 339 -8.86 -0.92 -20.55
N LEU A 340 -9.03 -2.17 -20.13
CA LEU A 340 -7.97 -3.02 -19.60
C LEU A 340 -6.82 -3.28 -20.60
N LYS A 341 -7.14 -3.36 -21.90
CA LYS A 341 -6.12 -3.50 -22.96
C LYS A 341 -5.28 -2.23 -23.13
N LEU A 342 -5.90 -1.05 -22.96
CA LEU A 342 -5.24 0.25 -23.12
C LEU A 342 -4.53 0.72 -21.85
N ALA A 343 -5.00 0.28 -20.68
CA ALA A 343 -4.54 0.74 -19.39
C ALA A 343 -3.08 0.36 -19.10
N ARG A 344 -2.38 1.29 -18.43
CA ARG A 344 -1.00 1.15 -17.97
C ARG A 344 -0.84 1.79 -16.60
N GLY A 345 0.18 1.35 -15.85
CA GLY A 345 0.52 1.94 -14.55
C GLY A 345 -0.67 1.92 -13.59
N GLU A 346 -0.97 3.07 -12.98
CA GLU A 346 -1.99 3.19 -11.93
C GLU A 346 -3.41 2.87 -12.43
N SER A 347 -3.73 3.22 -13.68
CA SER A 347 -5.05 2.96 -14.29
C SER A 347 -5.32 1.47 -14.54
N TYR A 348 -4.27 0.65 -14.68
CA TYR A 348 -4.41 -0.78 -15.00
C TYR A 348 -5.03 -1.57 -13.86
N GLU A 349 -4.58 -1.34 -12.61
CA GLU A 349 -5.17 -1.98 -11.44
C GLU A 349 -6.66 -1.62 -11.30
N HIS A 350 -7.02 -0.35 -11.55
CA HIS A 350 -8.41 0.10 -11.50
C HIS A 350 -9.26 -0.59 -12.58
N CYS A 351 -8.79 -0.66 -13.83
CA CYS A 351 -9.48 -1.41 -14.88
C CYS A 351 -9.64 -2.90 -14.55
N LEU A 352 -8.64 -3.52 -13.91
CA LEU A 352 -8.70 -4.93 -13.54
C LEU A 352 -9.76 -5.17 -12.46
N ARG A 353 -9.85 -4.27 -11.48
CA ARG A 353 -10.90 -4.29 -10.45
C ARG A 353 -12.29 -4.16 -11.05
N GLU A 354 -12.51 -3.19 -11.93
CA GLU A 354 -13.79 -3.02 -12.63
C GLU A 354 -14.13 -4.25 -13.50
N HIS A 355 -13.14 -4.78 -14.22
CA HIS A 355 -13.30 -5.99 -15.01
C HIS A 355 -13.74 -7.19 -14.14
N ALA A 356 -13.15 -7.35 -12.96
CA ALA A 356 -13.56 -8.38 -12.02
C ALA A 356 -14.97 -8.17 -11.45
N ALA A 357 -15.35 -6.93 -11.16
CA ALA A 357 -16.67 -6.58 -10.65
C ALA A 357 -17.79 -6.96 -11.64
N ILE A 358 -17.63 -6.60 -12.92
CA ILE A 358 -18.62 -6.93 -13.97
C ILE A 358 -18.73 -8.42 -14.17
N ASN A 359 -17.59 -9.11 -14.21
CA ASN A 359 -17.56 -10.57 -14.31
C ASN A 359 -18.25 -11.26 -13.13
N MET A 360 -18.37 -10.63 -11.96
CA MET A 360 -19.13 -11.18 -10.83
C MET A 360 -20.63 -11.00 -10.96
N LEU A 361 -21.07 -9.89 -11.57
CA LEU A 361 -22.49 -9.58 -11.77
C LEU A 361 -23.16 -10.50 -12.82
N GLU A 362 -22.41 -10.94 -13.83
CA GLU A 362 -22.92 -11.83 -14.88
C GLU A 362 -23.14 -13.29 -14.45
N ARG A 363 -22.84 -13.65 -13.19
CA ARG A 363 -22.68 -15.07 -12.81
C ARG A 363 -23.94 -15.79 -12.35
N PRO A 364 -24.04 -17.10 -12.65
CA PRO A 364 -25.17 -17.94 -12.24
C PRO A 364 -25.25 -18.08 -10.71
N SER A 365 -26.48 -18.27 -10.21
CA SER A 365 -26.81 -18.40 -8.78
C SER A 365 -26.22 -19.62 -8.08
N CYS A 366 -25.63 -20.57 -8.81
CA CYS A 366 -25.04 -21.78 -8.24
C CYS A 366 -23.57 -21.54 -7.82
N THR A 367 -23.29 -21.81 -6.54
CA THR A 367 -21.99 -21.57 -5.89
C THR A 367 -20.82 -22.27 -6.59
N ASP A 368 -21.03 -23.49 -7.09
CA ASP A 368 -19.94 -24.30 -7.67
C ASP A 368 -19.55 -23.84 -9.08
N THR A 369 -20.53 -23.38 -9.86
CA THR A 369 -20.27 -22.77 -11.17
C THR A 369 -19.63 -21.40 -11.05
N GLN A 370 -20.06 -20.60 -10.05
CA GLN A 370 -19.48 -19.29 -9.76
C GLN A 370 -18.01 -19.43 -9.34
N ALA A 371 -17.74 -20.38 -8.46
CA ALA A 371 -16.42 -20.80 -8.03
C ALA A 371 -15.52 -21.16 -9.22
N ARG A 372 -15.93 -22.07 -10.10
CA ARG A 372 -15.13 -22.43 -11.29
C ARG A 372 -14.88 -21.26 -12.24
N ALA A 373 -15.86 -20.39 -12.41
CA ALA A 373 -15.70 -19.18 -13.22
C ALA A 373 -14.65 -18.23 -12.62
N THR A 374 -14.58 -18.07 -11.28
CA THR A 374 -13.53 -17.27 -10.65
C THR A 374 -12.16 -17.87 -10.85
N LEU A 375 -12.02 -19.20 -10.74
CA LEU A 375 -10.74 -19.87 -11.02
C LEU A 375 -10.23 -19.53 -12.40
N ASN A 376 -11.10 -19.67 -13.40
CA ASN A 376 -10.74 -19.39 -14.78
C ASN A 376 -10.36 -17.92 -14.96
N LEU A 377 -11.11 -17.01 -14.35
CA LEU A 377 -10.80 -15.58 -14.37
C LEU A 377 -9.44 -15.29 -13.74
N MET A 378 -9.16 -15.84 -12.55
CA MET A 378 -7.88 -15.67 -11.85
C MET A 378 -6.72 -16.29 -12.62
N SER A 379 -6.92 -17.46 -13.23
CA SER A 379 -5.91 -18.07 -14.10
C SER A 379 -5.57 -17.19 -15.31
N GLY A 380 -6.58 -16.51 -15.88
CA GLY A 380 -6.37 -15.53 -16.94
C GLY A 380 -5.58 -14.32 -16.47
N TYR A 381 -5.83 -13.83 -15.26
CA TYR A 381 -5.06 -12.72 -14.68
C TYR A 381 -3.62 -13.13 -14.35
N LEU A 382 -3.41 -14.30 -13.77
CA LEU A 382 -2.08 -14.82 -13.44
C LEU A 382 -1.24 -15.11 -14.70
N ALA A 383 -1.86 -15.37 -15.84
CA ALA A 383 -1.17 -15.53 -17.12
C ALA A 383 -0.63 -14.20 -17.69
N ASP A 384 -1.20 -13.05 -17.30
CA ASP A 384 -0.70 -11.73 -17.72
C ASP A 384 0.41 -11.26 -16.78
N LEU A 385 1.64 -11.25 -17.28
CA LEU A 385 2.84 -10.86 -16.53
C LEU A 385 2.76 -9.44 -15.94
N ARG A 386 1.89 -8.55 -16.48
CA ARG A 386 1.67 -7.21 -15.90
C ARG A 386 1.07 -7.26 -14.49
N ASN A 387 0.41 -8.37 -14.13
CA ASN A 387 -0.16 -8.62 -12.81
C ASN A 387 0.85 -9.17 -11.79
N LEU A 388 2.07 -9.49 -12.23
CA LEU A 388 3.12 -10.07 -11.39
C LEU A 388 4.37 -9.17 -11.35
N PRO A 389 4.25 -7.86 -11.03
CA PRO A 389 5.42 -6.99 -11.01
C PRO A 389 6.37 -7.43 -9.89
N VAL A 390 7.65 -7.51 -10.22
CA VAL A 390 8.72 -7.74 -9.24
C VAL A 390 9.38 -6.40 -8.94
N LYS A 391 9.30 -5.95 -7.69
CA LYS A 391 9.98 -4.73 -7.25
C LYS A 391 11.45 -5.02 -6.98
N GLU A 392 12.31 -4.05 -7.32
CA GLU A 392 13.74 -4.16 -7.03
C GLU A 392 14.06 -3.68 -5.61
N LEU A 393 14.71 -4.54 -4.84
CA LEU A 393 15.20 -4.22 -3.49
C LEU A 393 16.37 -3.23 -3.54
N LEU A 394 16.28 -2.18 -2.72
CA LEU A 394 17.35 -1.20 -2.51
C LEU A 394 18.66 -1.88 -2.13
N SER A 395 18.58 -2.84 -1.20
CA SER A 395 19.73 -3.60 -0.71
C SER A 395 20.45 -4.42 -1.78
N ARG A 396 19.82 -4.63 -2.96
CA ARG A 396 20.33 -5.44 -4.07
C ARG A 396 20.77 -4.62 -5.28
N ARG A 397 20.54 -3.30 -5.30
CA ARG A 397 20.95 -2.45 -6.43
C ARG A 397 22.44 -2.53 -6.74
N PHE A 398 23.28 -2.78 -5.72
CA PHE A 398 24.72 -2.98 -5.93
C PHE A 398 25.04 -4.14 -6.89
N ILE A 399 24.16 -5.14 -7.03
CA ILE A 399 24.32 -6.28 -7.94
C ILE A 399 24.41 -5.80 -9.39
N GLN A 400 23.68 -4.74 -9.75
CA GLN A 400 23.75 -4.15 -11.08
C GLN A 400 25.16 -3.65 -11.44
N ASN A 401 25.91 -3.20 -10.43
CA ASN A 401 27.28 -2.70 -10.58
C ASN A 401 28.33 -3.81 -10.66
N VAL A 402 27.95 -5.08 -10.44
CA VAL A 402 28.85 -6.23 -10.51
C VAL A 402 29.12 -6.60 -11.98
N LYS A 403 30.26 -6.15 -12.51
CA LYS A 403 30.67 -6.41 -13.91
C LYS A 403 30.88 -7.90 -14.24
N LYS A 404 31.22 -8.74 -13.25
CA LYS A 404 31.51 -10.16 -13.47
C LYS A 404 30.21 -10.97 -13.47
N HIS A 405 29.78 -11.42 -14.65
CA HIS A 405 28.56 -12.23 -14.81
C HIS A 405 28.49 -13.44 -13.87
N LYS A 406 29.56 -14.23 -13.75
CA LYS A 406 29.58 -15.41 -12.86
C LYS A 406 29.37 -15.05 -11.39
N LEU A 407 29.90 -13.90 -10.96
CA LEU A 407 29.71 -13.42 -9.59
C LEU A 407 28.28 -12.90 -9.39
N ARG A 408 27.74 -12.18 -10.37
CA ARG A 408 26.33 -11.74 -10.35
C ARG A 408 25.39 -12.93 -10.27
N GLN A 409 25.57 -13.92 -11.13
CA GLN A 409 24.80 -15.17 -11.11
C GLN A 409 24.92 -15.88 -9.76
N LEU A 410 26.13 -16.01 -9.21
CA LEU A 410 26.32 -16.60 -7.88
C LEU A 410 25.57 -15.83 -6.79
N ILE A 411 25.59 -14.49 -6.83
CA ILE A 411 24.87 -13.65 -5.86
C ILE A 411 23.36 -13.83 -6.03
N ASP A 412 22.86 -13.79 -7.27
CA ASP A 412 21.44 -13.98 -7.58
C ASP A 412 20.96 -15.39 -7.15
N ASP A 413 21.75 -16.44 -7.40
CA ASP A 413 21.46 -17.81 -6.99
C ASP A 413 21.50 -17.99 -5.46
N THR A 414 22.37 -17.25 -4.77
CA THR A 414 22.52 -17.34 -3.30
C THR A 414 21.41 -16.60 -2.56
N ILE A 415 21.03 -15.42 -3.06
CA ILE A 415 20.08 -14.53 -2.38
C ILE A 415 18.64 -14.78 -2.88
N GLY A 416 18.46 -15.41 -4.04
CA GLY A 416 17.18 -15.66 -4.69
C GLY A 416 16.52 -14.39 -5.22
N PRO A 417 15.51 -14.46 -6.10
CA PRO A 417 14.76 -13.28 -6.57
C PRO A 417 13.87 -12.67 -5.47
N ALA A 418 13.46 -11.41 -5.64
CA ALA A 418 12.40 -10.82 -4.82
C ALA A 418 11.05 -11.49 -5.15
N SER A 419 10.14 -11.56 -4.18
CA SER A 419 8.80 -12.10 -4.45
C SER A 419 8.00 -11.15 -5.34
N ALA A 420 7.19 -11.70 -6.24
CA ALA A 420 6.25 -10.92 -7.00
C ALA A 420 5.23 -10.24 -6.08
N ASP A 421 4.85 -9.01 -6.43
CA ASP A 421 3.85 -8.26 -5.70
C ASP A 421 2.47 -8.90 -5.88
N SER A 422 1.84 -9.28 -4.77
CA SER A 422 0.52 -9.92 -4.77
C SER A 422 -0.63 -8.92 -4.64
N SER A 423 -0.34 -7.62 -4.51
CA SER A 423 -1.35 -6.57 -4.30
C SER A 423 -2.43 -6.57 -5.37
N VAL A 424 -2.06 -6.59 -6.65
CA VAL A 424 -3.01 -6.52 -7.78
C VAL A 424 -3.99 -7.71 -7.75
N ILE A 425 -3.49 -8.93 -7.53
CA ILE A 425 -4.33 -10.13 -7.43
C ILE A 425 -5.20 -10.07 -6.18
N ASN A 426 -4.65 -9.65 -5.03
CA ASN A 426 -5.41 -9.51 -3.80
C ASN A 426 -6.52 -8.43 -3.90
N SER A 427 -6.24 -7.27 -4.49
CA SER A 427 -7.23 -6.22 -4.79
C SER A 427 -8.36 -6.77 -5.67
N THR A 428 -8.02 -7.65 -6.62
CA THR A 428 -9.00 -8.27 -7.49
C THR A 428 -9.86 -9.28 -6.74
N LEU A 429 -9.25 -10.13 -5.89
CA LEU A 429 -9.96 -11.04 -5.00
C LEU A 429 -10.88 -10.31 -4.02
N GLU A 430 -10.45 -9.14 -3.54
CA GLU A 430 -11.23 -8.28 -2.65
C GLU A 430 -12.49 -7.74 -3.34
N VAL A 431 -12.41 -7.38 -4.62
CA VAL A 431 -13.60 -7.04 -5.41
C VAL A 431 -14.54 -8.23 -5.55
N CYS A 432 -13.99 -9.44 -5.72
CA CYS A 432 -14.77 -10.66 -5.92
C CYS A 432 -15.50 -11.12 -4.65
N TYR A 433 -14.85 -11.00 -3.49
CA TYR A 433 -15.23 -11.69 -2.26
C TYR A 433 -15.17 -10.82 -0.99
N GLY A 434 -14.90 -9.52 -1.14
CA GLY A 434 -14.64 -8.60 -0.05
C GLY A 434 -13.30 -8.89 0.65
N GLN A 435 -13.15 -8.30 1.84
CA GLN A 435 -11.94 -8.39 2.69
C GLN A 435 -11.51 -9.83 3.03
N SER A 436 -12.39 -10.81 2.86
CA SER A 436 -12.09 -12.21 3.12
C SER A 436 -11.24 -12.89 2.03
N LEU A 437 -11.11 -12.27 0.84
CA LEU A 437 -10.43 -12.80 -0.36
C LEU A 437 -10.95 -14.16 -0.86
N LEU A 438 -11.96 -14.74 -0.20
CA LEU A 438 -12.46 -16.09 -0.44
C LEU A 438 -14.00 -16.08 -0.43
N PRO A 439 -14.67 -16.97 -1.18
CA PRO A 439 -16.12 -17.08 -1.10
C PRO A 439 -16.60 -17.38 0.32
N GLU A 440 -17.71 -16.77 0.74
CA GLU A 440 -18.32 -17.04 2.06
C GLU A 440 -18.79 -18.50 2.20
N LYS A 441 -19.21 -19.10 1.09
CA LYS A 441 -19.61 -20.51 0.99
C LYS A 441 -18.85 -21.18 -0.14
N ILE A 442 -18.23 -22.31 0.16
CA ILE A 442 -17.50 -23.13 -0.81
C ILE A 442 -18.14 -24.51 -0.85
N GLY A 443 -18.51 -24.98 -2.04
CA GLY A 443 -19.23 -26.26 -2.21
C GLY A 443 -18.44 -27.52 -1.82
N GLY A 444 -17.13 -27.41 -1.63
CA GLY A 444 -16.30 -28.46 -1.02
C GLY A 444 -14.83 -28.09 -0.83
N VAL A 445 -14.16 -28.76 0.11
CA VAL A 445 -12.72 -28.56 0.45
C VAL A 445 -11.82 -28.63 -0.78
N LYS A 446 -12.08 -29.59 -1.68
CA LYS A 446 -11.27 -29.76 -2.89
C LYS A 446 -11.18 -28.48 -3.71
N TYR A 447 -12.31 -27.78 -3.90
CA TYR A 447 -12.30 -26.54 -4.65
C TYR A 447 -11.49 -25.45 -3.95
N LEU A 448 -11.61 -25.32 -2.63
CA LEU A 448 -10.80 -24.38 -1.85
C LEU A 448 -9.31 -24.66 -2.06
N VAL A 449 -8.90 -25.94 -1.96
CA VAL A 449 -7.51 -26.36 -2.16
C VAL A 449 -7.06 -26.07 -3.59
N ASP A 450 -7.79 -26.52 -4.59
CA ASP A 450 -7.46 -26.30 -6.01
C ASP A 450 -7.31 -24.81 -6.32
N PHE A 451 -8.18 -23.97 -5.74
CA PHE A 451 -8.13 -22.51 -5.89
C PHE A 451 -6.91 -21.87 -5.27
N VAL A 452 -6.67 -22.17 -3.99
CA VAL A 452 -5.56 -21.56 -3.27
C VAL A 452 -4.23 -22.04 -3.84
N GLU A 453 -4.09 -23.34 -4.15
CA GLU A 453 -2.87 -23.89 -4.74
C GLU A 453 -2.59 -23.28 -6.12
N SER A 454 -3.62 -23.09 -6.96
CA SER A 454 -3.44 -22.44 -8.28
C SER A 454 -2.87 -21.02 -8.17
N VAL A 455 -3.31 -20.25 -7.16
CA VAL A 455 -2.78 -18.90 -6.92
C VAL A 455 -1.39 -18.96 -6.27
N MET A 456 -1.20 -19.83 -5.28
CA MET A 456 0.06 -19.96 -4.54
C MET A 456 1.18 -20.60 -5.37
N GLU A 457 0.87 -21.36 -6.42
CA GLU A 457 1.86 -21.86 -7.38
C GLU A 457 2.58 -20.71 -8.10
N VAL A 458 1.84 -19.65 -8.45
CA VAL A 458 2.37 -18.46 -9.11
C VAL A 458 2.86 -17.42 -8.09
N LEU A 459 2.15 -17.25 -6.98
CA LEU A 459 2.42 -16.28 -5.92
C LEU A 459 2.69 -16.96 -4.57
N PRO A 460 3.79 -17.72 -4.42
CA PRO A 460 4.05 -18.53 -3.24
C PRO A 460 4.32 -17.73 -1.97
N ALA A 461 4.54 -16.42 -2.08
CA ALA A 461 4.77 -15.49 -0.97
C ALA A 461 3.52 -14.69 -0.58
N ASN A 462 2.33 -15.01 -1.13
CA ASN A 462 1.10 -14.26 -0.87
C ASN A 462 0.54 -14.55 0.54
N TYR A 463 1.19 -13.98 1.56
CA TYR A 463 0.79 -14.17 2.95
C TYR A 463 -0.60 -13.60 3.27
N ARG A 464 -1.07 -12.57 2.55
CA ARG A 464 -2.43 -12.02 2.74
C ARG A 464 -3.51 -13.04 2.39
N LEU A 465 -3.38 -13.71 1.24
CA LEU A 465 -4.25 -14.82 0.89
C LEU A 465 -4.12 -15.98 1.88
N ALA A 466 -2.90 -16.30 2.32
CA ALA A 466 -2.68 -17.39 3.27
C ALA A 466 -3.34 -17.14 4.66
N LEU A 467 -3.30 -15.90 5.14
CA LEU A 467 -4.00 -15.46 6.36
C LEU A 467 -5.52 -15.56 6.20
N ALA A 468 -6.04 -15.12 5.05
CA ALA A 468 -7.46 -15.26 4.71
C ALA A 468 -7.90 -16.73 4.71
N VAL A 469 -7.12 -17.63 4.09
CA VAL A 469 -7.36 -19.08 4.06
C VAL A 469 -7.36 -19.66 5.47
N GLY A 470 -6.35 -19.34 6.29
CA GLY A 470 -6.32 -19.83 7.66
C GLY A 470 -7.52 -19.36 8.47
N THR A 471 -7.94 -18.10 8.31
CA THR A 471 -9.11 -17.53 9.00
C THR A 471 -10.41 -18.21 8.57
N PHE A 472 -10.57 -18.44 7.27
CA PHE A 472 -11.69 -19.19 6.73
C PHE A 472 -11.71 -20.62 7.30
N VAL A 473 -10.57 -21.30 7.33
CA VAL A 473 -10.49 -22.68 7.79
C VAL A 473 -10.79 -22.81 9.27
N VAL A 474 -10.30 -21.89 10.12
CA VAL A 474 -10.64 -21.83 11.55
C VAL A 474 -12.14 -21.68 11.77
N LYS A 475 -12.83 -20.89 10.92
CA LYS A 475 -14.27 -20.64 11.05
C LYS A 475 -15.12 -21.84 10.61
N HIS A 476 -14.70 -22.55 9.56
CA HIS A 476 -15.55 -23.53 8.88
C HIS A 476 -15.17 -25.01 9.14
N TYR A 477 -13.94 -25.30 9.58
CA TYR A 477 -13.44 -26.66 9.77
C TYR A 477 -12.93 -26.87 11.20
N THR A 478 -13.86 -26.93 12.15
CA THR A 478 -13.57 -27.09 13.59
C THR A 478 -13.67 -28.54 14.08
N GLY A 479 -14.25 -29.44 13.28
CA GLY A 479 -14.44 -30.85 13.61
C GLY A 479 -13.13 -31.61 13.82
N SER A 480 -13.21 -32.73 14.53
CA SER A 480 -12.13 -33.71 14.69
C SER A 480 -12.13 -34.79 13.60
N ASP A 481 -12.94 -34.65 12.55
CA ASP A 481 -12.96 -35.57 11.42
C ASP A 481 -11.67 -35.46 10.59
N PRO A 482 -11.26 -36.53 9.89
CA PRO A 482 -10.02 -36.55 9.11
C PRO A 482 -9.93 -35.42 8.06
N THR A 483 -11.06 -35.04 7.45
CA THR A 483 -11.11 -34.00 6.44
C THR A 483 -10.82 -32.63 7.05
N SER A 484 -11.48 -32.30 8.15
CA SER A 484 -11.23 -31.07 8.92
C SER A 484 -9.80 -30.99 9.41
N MET A 485 -9.26 -32.06 10.00
CA MET A 485 -7.87 -32.10 10.47
C MET A 485 -6.86 -31.91 9.33
N SER A 486 -7.07 -32.60 8.20
CA SER A 486 -6.20 -32.47 7.01
C SER A 486 -6.28 -31.07 6.42
N THR A 487 -7.46 -30.45 6.42
CA THR A 487 -7.66 -29.08 5.92
C THR A 487 -6.97 -28.05 6.80
N ARG A 488 -7.03 -28.21 8.13
CA ARG A 488 -6.30 -27.35 9.07
C ARG A 488 -4.79 -27.50 8.95
N PHE A 489 -4.29 -28.72 8.76
CA PHE A 489 -2.88 -28.98 8.52
C PHE A 489 -2.39 -28.36 7.21
N TRP A 490 -3.15 -28.52 6.12
CA TRP A 490 -2.88 -27.91 4.83
C TRP A 490 -2.82 -26.38 4.93
N ALA A 491 -3.85 -25.75 5.52
CA ALA A 491 -3.89 -24.29 5.70
C ALA A 491 -2.70 -23.77 6.55
N SER A 492 -2.32 -24.52 7.58
CA SER A 492 -1.12 -24.21 8.39
C SER A 492 0.15 -24.23 7.55
N SER A 493 0.28 -25.21 6.65
CA SER A 493 1.44 -25.35 5.76
C SER A 493 1.52 -24.23 4.73
N VAL A 494 0.39 -23.87 4.12
CA VAL A 494 0.29 -22.73 3.19
C VAL A 494 0.70 -21.44 3.88
N LEU A 495 0.19 -21.18 5.09
CA LEU A 495 0.51 -20.00 5.88
C LEU A 495 2.00 -19.88 6.21
N ILE A 496 2.60 -20.95 6.72
CA ILE A 496 4.02 -20.96 7.08
C ILE A 496 4.88 -20.73 5.83
N ASN A 497 4.59 -21.43 4.74
CA ASN A 497 5.34 -21.30 3.50
C ASN A 497 5.25 -19.90 2.92
N ALA A 498 4.06 -19.29 2.90
CA ALA A 498 3.86 -17.95 2.36
C ALA A 498 4.65 -16.89 3.13
N ILE A 499 4.62 -16.95 4.46
CA ILE A 499 5.37 -16.02 5.31
C ILE A 499 6.88 -16.21 5.15
N PHE A 500 7.36 -17.45 5.07
CA PHE A 500 8.80 -17.74 5.02
C PHE A 500 9.42 -17.45 3.65
N ARG A 501 8.61 -17.47 2.58
CA ARG A 501 9.03 -17.18 1.20
C ARG A 501 8.93 -15.71 0.83
N ALA A 502 8.38 -14.86 1.70
CA ALA A 502 8.29 -13.43 1.45
C ALA A 502 9.68 -12.79 1.36
N VAL A 503 9.94 -12.08 0.26
CA VAL A 503 11.18 -11.34 0.03
C VAL A 503 10.81 -9.95 -0.51
N PRO A 504 10.97 -8.88 0.29
CA PRO A 504 11.56 -8.83 1.63
C PRO A 504 10.70 -9.58 2.65
N VAL A 505 11.30 -9.79 3.81
CA VAL A 505 10.66 -10.51 4.92
C VAL A 505 9.29 -9.89 5.24
N ALA A 506 8.27 -10.74 5.39
CA ALA A 506 6.92 -10.29 5.75
C ALA A 506 6.92 -9.47 7.06
N PRO A 507 6.15 -8.38 7.16
CA PRO A 507 6.13 -7.47 8.32
C PRO A 507 5.92 -8.19 9.66
N GLU A 508 6.43 -7.62 10.75
CA GLU A 508 6.29 -8.18 12.12
C GLU A 508 4.83 -8.52 12.48
N SER A 509 3.88 -7.66 12.10
CA SER A 509 2.45 -7.86 12.33
C SER A 509 1.93 -9.17 11.73
N VAL A 510 2.40 -9.53 10.53
CA VAL A 510 2.04 -10.76 9.82
C VAL A 510 2.54 -11.99 10.57
N TRP A 511 3.73 -11.93 11.18
CA TRP A 511 4.25 -13.02 12.00
C TRP A 511 3.44 -13.20 13.29
N ILE A 512 3.02 -12.11 13.94
CA ILE A 512 2.16 -12.17 15.12
C ILE A 512 0.80 -12.76 14.77
N GLU A 513 0.16 -12.26 13.71
CA GLU A 513 -1.13 -12.74 13.24
C GLU A 513 -1.08 -14.20 12.81
N GLY A 514 -0.05 -14.57 12.05
CA GLY A 514 0.19 -15.94 11.61
C GLY A 514 0.34 -16.92 12.78
N ALA A 515 1.09 -16.55 13.82
CA ALA A 515 1.24 -17.38 15.02
C ALA A 515 -0.10 -17.61 15.74
N ASN A 516 -0.87 -16.53 15.96
CA ASN A 516 -2.20 -16.61 16.58
C ASN A 516 -3.16 -17.50 15.76
N LEU A 517 -3.02 -17.48 14.44
CA LEU A 517 -3.86 -18.29 13.56
C LEU A 517 -3.45 -19.77 13.57
N LEU A 518 -2.14 -20.07 13.60
CA LEU A 518 -1.61 -21.43 13.73
C LEU A 518 -2.06 -22.10 15.04
N GLU A 519 -2.15 -21.34 16.15
CA GLU A 519 -2.71 -21.84 17.40
C GLU A 519 -4.18 -22.27 17.23
N LYS A 520 -4.99 -21.44 16.57
CA LYS A 520 -6.41 -21.73 16.29
C LYS A 520 -6.60 -22.90 15.32
N LEU A 521 -5.66 -23.11 14.40
CA LEU A 521 -5.64 -24.26 13.50
C LEU A 521 -5.25 -25.58 14.20
N GLN A 522 -4.92 -25.53 15.49
CA GLN A 522 -4.44 -26.65 16.32
C GLN A 522 -3.08 -27.20 15.89
N ALA A 523 -2.20 -26.34 15.35
CA ALA A 523 -0.82 -26.68 14.97
C ALA A 523 0.18 -26.46 16.12
N ALA A 524 -0.17 -26.86 17.35
CA ALA A 524 0.53 -26.47 18.58
C ALA A 524 2.04 -26.78 18.60
N GLU A 525 2.47 -27.95 18.09
CA GLU A 525 3.90 -28.30 18.00
C GLU A 525 4.66 -27.40 17.03
N THR A 526 4.00 -26.97 15.96
CA THR A 526 4.58 -26.12 14.92
C THR A 526 4.64 -24.66 15.36
N VAL A 527 3.67 -24.19 16.16
CA VAL A 527 3.62 -22.83 16.71
C VAL A 527 4.91 -22.47 17.47
N LYS A 528 5.44 -23.40 18.27
CA LYS A 528 6.69 -23.16 19.01
C LYS A 528 7.87 -22.88 18.07
N ARG A 529 8.04 -23.70 17.02
CA ARG A 529 9.10 -23.53 16.02
C ARG A 529 8.88 -22.27 15.19
N PHE A 530 7.62 -21.96 14.89
CA PHE A 530 7.24 -20.74 14.18
C PHE A 530 7.63 -19.49 14.99
N HIS A 531 7.36 -19.45 16.30
CA HIS A 531 7.83 -18.38 17.17
C HIS A 531 9.35 -18.28 17.26
N GLN A 532 10.07 -19.41 17.34
CA GLN A 532 11.53 -19.43 17.32
C GLN A 532 12.08 -18.82 16.02
N GLN A 533 11.48 -19.15 14.89
CA GLN A 533 11.85 -18.54 13.61
C GLN A 533 11.50 -17.05 13.59
N ALA A 534 10.31 -16.67 14.05
CA ALA A 534 9.86 -15.28 14.08
C ALA A 534 10.81 -14.40 14.92
N THR A 535 11.27 -14.87 16.08
CA THR A 535 12.24 -14.15 16.91
C THR A 535 13.67 -14.21 16.35
N SER A 536 14.01 -15.18 15.51
CA SER A 536 15.27 -15.14 14.74
C SER A 536 15.23 -14.06 13.65
N VAL A 537 14.08 -13.87 13.01
CA VAL A 537 13.87 -12.92 11.93
C VAL A 537 13.75 -11.48 12.48
N TYR A 538 12.96 -11.30 13.55
CA TYR A 538 12.76 -10.05 14.26
C TYR A 538 13.29 -10.14 15.71
N PRO A 539 14.62 -10.20 15.92
CA PRO A 539 15.23 -10.46 17.23
C PRO A 539 15.04 -9.35 18.27
N PHE A 540 14.52 -8.20 17.85
CA PHE A 540 14.26 -7.06 18.71
C PHE A 540 12.77 -6.73 18.83
N SER A 541 11.88 -7.59 18.33
CA SER A 541 10.43 -7.42 18.51
C SER A 541 10.02 -7.81 19.93
N PHE A 542 9.58 -6.83 20.71
CA PHE A 542 9.02 -7.09 22.04
C PHE A 542 7.80 -8.01 21.97
N LYS A 543 6.90 -7.76 21.00
CA LYS A 543 5.64 -8.50 20.85
C LYS A 543 5.87 -9.97 20.51
N LEU A 544 6.80 -10.28 19.59
CA LEU A 544 7.09 -11.66 19.20
C LEU A 544 7.75 -12.45 20.33
N TRP A 545 8.68 -11.83 21.07
CA TRP A 545 9.27 -12.48 22.25
C TRP A 545 8.22 -12.73 23.34
N HIS A 546 7.34 -11.77 23.59
CA HIS A 546 6.26 -11.92 24.56
C HIS A 546 5.26 -13.01 24.15
N ALA A 547 4.88 -13.08 22.87
CA ALA A 547 4.04 -14.13 22.34
C ALA A 547 4.70 -15.51 22.47
N TYR A 548 5.99 -15.63 22.12
CA TYR A 548 6.75 -16.87 22.26
C TYR A 548 6.82 -17.34 23.72
N LEU A 549 7.08 -16.42 24.65
CA LEU A 549 7.09 -16.71 26.09
C LEU A 549 5.72 -17.19 26.57
N THR A 550 4.64 -16.53 26.15
CA THR A 550 3.26 -16.87 26.53
C THR A 550 2.87 -18.26 26.04
N ALA A 551 3.16 -18.57 24.77
CA ALA A 551 2.92 -19.90 24.20
C ALA A 551 3.72 -20.99 24.94
N CYS A 552 4.98 -20.73 25.29
CA CYS A 552 5.79 -21.68 26.04
C CYS A 552 5.27 -21.90 27.48
N LYS A 553 4.84 -20.84 28.17
CA LYS A 553 4.21 -20.94 29.50
C LYS A 553 2.95 -21.81 29.46
N ALA A 554 2.09 -21.61 28.46
CA ALA A 554 0.87 -22.40 28.28
C ALA A 554 1.18 -23.90 28.06
N SER A 555 2.30 -24.22 27.40
CA SER A 555 2.75 -25.60 27.18
C SER A 555 3.49 -26.26 28.36
N GLY A 556 3.76 -25.52 29.45
CA GLY A 556 4.58 -26.00 30.57
C GLY A 556 6.07 -26.16 30.25
N SER A 557 6.57 -25.55 29.17
CA SER A 557 8.00 -25.58 28.79
C SER A 557 8.85 -24.69 29.72
N ASN A 558 10.14 -25.02 29.88
CA ASN A 558 11.09 -24.11 30.54
C ASN A 558 11.21 -22.79 29.75
N THR A 559 10.98 -21.67 30.43
CA THR A 559 10.99 -20.32 29.85
C THR A 559 12.27 -19.53 30.11
N ASP A 560 13.15 -20.03 30.98
CA ASP A 560 14.33 -19.26 31.43
C ASP A 560 15.28 -18.94 30.28
N SER A 561 15.48 -19.89 29.36
CA SER A 561 16.31 -19.69 28.17
C SER A 561 15.72 -18.64 27.22
N ILE A 562 14.40 -18.49 27.17
CA ILE A 562 13.71 -17.52 26.30
C ILE A 562 13.90 -16.12 26.87
N THR A 563 13.67 -15.97 28.18
CA THR A 563 13.85 -14.70 28.89
C THR A 563 15.31 -14.25 28.84
N GLU A 564 16.27 -15.16 29.02
CA GLU A 564 17.69 -14.86 28.90
C GLU A 564 18.08 -14.48 27.47
N ALA A 565 17.61 -15.21 26.45
CA ALA A 565 17.87 -14.88 25.06
C ALA A 565 17.33 -13.50 24.66
N ALA A 566 16.10 -13.16 25.09
CA ALA A 566 15.52 -11.83 24.88
C ALA A 566 16.34 -10.73 25.60
N ARG A 567 16.76 -10.99 26.85
CA ARG A 567 17.59 -10.06 27.63
C ARG A 567 18.95 -9.80 26.98
N GLN A 568 19.59 -10.82 26.41
CA GLN A 568 20.86 -10.66 25.68
C GLN A 568 20.72 -9.75 24.45
N ARG A 569 19.50 -9.66 23.88
CA ARG A 569 19.16 -8.73 22.80
C ARG A 569 18.75 -7.33 23.30
N GLY A 570 18.62 -7.13 24.61
CA GLY A 570 18.16 -5.88 25.22
C GLY A 570 16.64 -5.76 25.34
N ILE A 571 15.90 -6.89 25.33
CA ILE A 571 14.45 -6.92 25.46
C ILE A 571 14.05 -7.41 26.85
N GLU A 572 13.33 -6.58 27.61
CA GLU A 572 12.89 -6.90 28.96
C GLU A 572 11.42 -7.35 29.00
N LEU A 573 11.19 -8.66 29.08
CA LEU A 573 9.85 -9.27 29.05
C LEU A 573 9.04 -9.15 30.36
N ASN A 574 9.58 -8.48 31.38
CA ASN A 574 8.93 -8.30 32.69
C ASN A 574 8.00 -7.09 32.74
N VAL A 575 8.03 -6.25 31.71
CA VAL A 575 7.15 -5.07 31.58
C VAL A 575 5.91 -5.50 30.81
N MET A 576 4.70 -5.13 31.27
CA MET A 576 3.50 -5.36 30.48
C MET A 576 3.59 -4.63 29.13
N PRO A 577 3.04 -5.19 28.04
CA PRO A 577 3.00 -4.48 26.76
C PRO A 577 2.32 -3.11 26.93
N PRO A 578 2.90 -2.02 26.37
CA PRO A 578 2.26 -0.71 26.34
C PRO A 578 1.04 -0.67 25.41
#